data_AF-A0A7K2C8T5-F1
#
_entry.id   AF-A0A7K2C8T5-F1
#
_cell.length_a   1.000
_cell.length_b   1.000
_cell.length_c   1.000
_cell.angle_alpha   90.00
_cell.angle_beta   90.00
_cell.angle_gamma   90.00
#
_symmetry.space_group_name_H-M   'P 1'
#
loop_
_entity.id
_entity.type
_entity.pdbx_description
1 polymer ?
#
loop_
_entity_poly.entity_id
_entity_poly.type
_entity_poly.pdbx_seq_one_letter_code
_entity_poly.pdbx_strand_id
1 'polypeptide(L)'
;MKSKGADLFVSVGVFAYAMVLYLLTVAPTASFWDAGEFIAIAHGLQVSHPPGAPFYMLVGRLFSMFVPTDLIALSVNLVSVFSSAFTILLTYWIIVRLLREFSPDKREGNSGPFSATFLQRFGGVVGACTFAVTDSFWFNAVEAEVY
;
A
#
# COMPACT_ATOMS: atom_id res chain seq x y z
N MET A 1 7.24 -29.54 -2.53
CA MET A 1 6.90 -28.89 -1.24
C MET A 1 6.96 -27.37 -1.46
N LYS A 2 5.84 -26.64 -1.38
CA LYS A 2 5.85 -25.16 -1.52
C LYS A 2 6.73 -24.58 -0.41
N SER A 3 7.81 -23.87 -0.75
CA SER A 3 8.65 -23.19 0.25
C SER A 3 7.86 -22.00 0.81
N LYS A 4 7.14 -22.23 1.92
CA LYS A 4 6.40 -21.19 2.66
C LYS A 4 7.33 -20.03 3.07
N GLY A 5 8.59 -20.33 3.38
CA GLY A 5 9.59 -19.31 3.75
C GLY A 5 9.93 -18.36 2.61
N ALA A 6 10.05 -18.87 1.38
CA ALA A 6 10.33 -18.01 0.23
C ALA A 6 9.13 -17.12 -0.16
N ASP A 7 7.90 -17.61 -0.01
CA ASP A 7 6.71 -16.79 -0.23
C ASP A 7 6.65 -15.63 0.79
N LEU A 8 6.94 -15.91 2.07
CA LEU A 8 6.97 -14.89 3.12
C LEU A 8 8.06 -13.83 2.86
N PHE A 9 9.29 -14.26 2.53
CA PHE A 9 10.40 -13.34 2.29
C PHE A 9 10.11 -12.36 1.15
N VAL A 10 9.57 -12.86 0.02
CA VAL A 10 9.22 -12.01 -1.12
C VAL A 10 8.10 -11.03 -0.74
N SER A 11 7.08 -11.49 -0.02
CA SER A 11 5.99 -10.63 0.46
C SER A 11 6.48 -9.51 1.37
N VAL A 12 7.34 -9.83 2.35
CA VAL A 12 7.95 -8.82 3.22
C VAL A 12 8.80 -7.84 2.42
N GLY A 13 9.56 -8.32 1.43
CA GLY A 13 10.35 -7.47 0.54
C GLY A 13 9.50 -6.47 -0.25
N VAL A 14 8.37 -6.91 -0.82
CA VAL A 14 7.43 -6.04 -1.56
C VAL A 14 6.79 -5.00 -0.65
N PHE A 15 6.35 -5.41 0.55
CA PHE A 15 5.82 -4.49 1.54
C PHE A 15 6.85 -3.45 1.99
N ALA A 16 8.08 -3.91 2.32
CA ALA A 16 9.16 -3.04 2.75
C ALA A 16 9.57 -2.05 1.67
N TYR A 17 9.61 -2.49 0.40
CA TYR A 17 9.85 -1.60 -0.74
C TYR A 17 8.83 -0.45 -0.79
N ALA A 18 7.54 -0.77 -0.75
CA ALA A 18 6.48 0.25 -0.78
C ALA A 18 6.52 1.15 0.47
N MET A 19 6.69 0.56 1.65
CA MET A 19 6.78 1.30 2.92
C MET A 19 7.94 2.30 2.91
N VAL A 20 9.14 1.86 2.51
CA VAL A 20 10.31 2.75 2.45
C VAL A 20 10.13 3.83 1.40
N LEU A 21 9.64 3.48 0.21
CA LEU A 21 9.37 4.44 -0.85
C LEU A 21 8.45 5.56 -0.34
N TYR A 22 7.29 5.20 0.21
CA TYR A 22 6.29 6.18 0.64
C TYR A 22 6.72 6.94 1.91
N LEU A 23 7.41 6.31 2.86
CA LEU A 23 7.98 7.03 4.01
C LEU A 23 9.03 8.07 3.62
N LEU A 24 9.82 7.81 2.56
CA LEU A 24 10.80 8.77 2.08
C LEU A 24 10.17 9.95 1.32
N THR A 25 8.94 9.80 0.84
CA THR A 25 8.29 10.77 -0.05
C THR A 25 7.00 11.35 0.54
N VAL A 26 6.61 10.96 1.74
CA VAL A 26 5.42 11.45 2.43
C VAL A 26 5.49 12.97 2.62
N ALA A 27 4.38 13.66 2.41
CA ALA A 27 4.29 15.08 2.70
C ALA A 27 4.45 15.30 4.22
N PRO A 28 5.36 16.18 4.67
CA PRO A 28 5.54 16.45 6.10
C PRO A 28 4.42 17.32 6.69
N THR A 29 3.69 18.03 5.84
CA THR A 29 2.62 18.97 6.19
C THR A 29 1.37 18.72 5.34
N ALA A 30 0.35 19.57 5.50
CA ALA A 30 -0.78 19.56 4.59
C ALA A 30 -0.30 19.86 3.15
N SER A 31 -0.67 18.98 2.23
CA SER A 31 -0.49 19.15 0.80
C SER A 31 -1.68 19.90 0.18
N PHE A 32 -1.67 20.06 -1.13
CA PHE A 32 -2.70 20.79 -1.86
C PHE A 32 -4.03 20.01 -1.85
N TRP A 33 -5.14 20.73 -2.07
CA TRP A 33 -6.49 20.14 -2.20
C TRP A 33 -7.11 19.65 -0.87
N ASP A 34 -7.52 18.38 -0.78
CA ASP A 34 -8.38 17.86 0.29
C ASP A 34 -7.58 17.40 1.53
N ALA A 35 -6.27 17.18 1.41
CA ALA A 35 -5.44 16.68 2.51
C ALA A 35 -5.49 17.58 3.75
N GLY A 36 -5.50 18.90 3.57
CA GLY A 36 -5.64 19.84 4.68
C GLY A 36 -6.98 19.70 5.42
N GLU A 37 -8.07 19.47 4.69
CA GLU A 37 -9.37 19.17 5.28
C GLU A 37 -9.31 17.84 6.03
N PHE A 38 -8.82 16.77 5.40
CA PHE A 38 -8.72 15.45 6.02
C PHE A 38 -7.90 15.45 7.31
N ILE A 39 -6.77 16.16 7.35
CA ILE A 39 -5.95 16.34 8.55
C ILE A 39 -6.75 17.06 9.64
N ALA A 40 -7.40 18.18 9.31
CA ALA A 40 -8.14 18.99 10.28
C ALA A 40 -9.33 18.22 10.87
N ILE A 41 -10.13 17.57 10.01
CA ILE A 41 -11.31 16.85 10.44
C ILE A 41 -10.95 15.56 11.19
N ALA A 42 -9.88 14.84 10.80
CA ALA A 42 -9.43 13.64 11.50
C ALA A 42 -8.89 13.99 12.90
N HIS A 43 -8.05 15.02 13.01
CA HIS A 43 -7.56 15.46 14.31
C HIS A 43 -8.72 15.98 15.18
N GLY A 44 -9.60 16.81 14.62
CA GLY A 44 -10.68 17.47 15.36
C GLY A 44 -11.94 16.61 15.57
N LEU A 45 -12.04 15.44 14.95
CA LEU A 45 -13.27 14.65 14.83
C LEU A 45 -14.46 15.50 14.36
N GLN A 46 -14.24 16.29 13.31
CA GLN A 46 -15.25 17.20 12.75
C GLN A 46 -16.14 16.50 11.71
N VAL A 47 -17.04 17.22 11.05
CA VAL A 47 -17.88 16.66 9.99
C VAL A 47 -17.14 16.84 8.66
N SER A 48 -16.93 15.74 7.91
CA SER A 48 -16.39 15.78 6.55
C SER A 48 -17.42 16.33 5.57
N HIS A 49 -16.95 16.92 4.47
CA HIS A 49 -17.83 17.10 3.31
C HIS A 49 -18.39 15.75 2.82
N PRO A 50 -19.64 15.69 2.31
CA PRO A 50 -20.25 14.45 1.83
C PRO A 50 -19.46 13.83 0.66
N PRO A 51 -19.31 12.48 0.58
CA PRO A 51 -20.01 11.44 1.35
C PRO A 51 -19.44 11.15 2.76
N GLY A 52 -18.34 11.80 3.13
CA GLY A 52 -17.65 11.60 4.41
C GLY A 52 -16.88 10.27 4.52
N ALA A 53 -15.90 10.23 5.43
CA ALA A 53 -15.04 9.06 5.63
C ALA A 53 -14.85 8.74 7.13
N PRO A 54 -15.91 8.36 7.86
CA PRO A 54 -15.89 8.27 9.33
C PRO A 54 -14.87 7.27 9.87
N PHE A 55 -14.65 6.14 9.19
CA PHE A 55 -13.62 5.18 9.59
C PHE A 55 -12.21 5.75 9.45
N TYR A 56 -11.91 6.40 8.33
CA TYR A 56 -10.62 7.07 8.10
C TYR A 56 -10.35 8.13 9.17
N MET A 57 -11.37 8.92 9.52
CA MET A 57 -11.26 9.94 10.57
C MET A 57 -10.91 9.36 11.94
N LEU A 58 -11.53 8.24 12.33
CA LEU A 58 -11.21 7.56 13.58
C LEU A 58 -9.77 7.03 13.58
N VAL A 59 -9.30 6.47 12.47
CA VAL A 59 -7.91 6.00 12.34
C VAL A 59 -6.92 7.18 12.37
N GLY A 60 -7.17 8.24 11.61
CA GLY A 60 -6.35 9.46 11.63
C GLY A 60 -6.33 10.13 13.00
N ARG A 61 -7.43 10.07 13.76
CA ARG A 61 -7.46 10.52 15.15
C ARG A 61 -6.52 9.71 16.04
N LEU A 62 -6.49 8.38 15.90
CA LEU A 62 -5.58 7.53 16.67
C LEU A 62 -4.11 7.86 16.39
N PHE A 63 -3.76 8.17 15.14
CA PHE A 63 -2.41 8.54 14.74
C PHE A 63 -1.99 9.93 15.27
N SER A 64 -2.93 10.88 15.29
CA SER A 64 -2.64 12.28 15.64
C SER A 64 -2.78 12.61 17.13
N MET A 65 -3.55 11.85 17.92
CA MET A 65 -3.88 12.26 19.29
C MET A 65 -2.73 12.12 20.32
N PHE A 66 -1.66 11.41 19.98
CA PHE A 66 -0.53 11.18 20.86
C PHE A 66 0.75 11.91 20.43
N VAL A 67 0.70 12.70 19.36
CA VAL A 67 1.85 13.43 18.83
C VAL A 67 1.77 14.92 19.18
N PRO A 68 2.92 15.61 19.27
CA PRO A 68 2.99 17.06 19.28
C PRO A 68 2.25 17.72 18.11
N THR A 69 1.80 18.96 18.29
CA THR A 69 0.98 19.68 17.32
C THR A 69 1.65 19.83 15.95
N ASP A 70 2.97 20.03 15.93
CA ASP A 70 3.80 20.13 14.73
C ASP A 70 3.89 18.83 13.94
N LEU A 71 3.59 17.68 14.55
CA LEU A 71 3.61 16.36 13.91
C LEU A 71 2.23 15.84 13.51
N ILE A 72 1.15 16.60 13.76
CA ILE A 72 -0.22 16.18 13.43
C ILE A 72 -0.36 15.86 11.95
N ALA A 73 0.05 16.76 11.06
CA ALA A 73 -0.10 16.59 9.62
C ALA A 73 0.61 15.33 9.12
N LEU A 74 1.90 15.18 9.47
CA LEU A 74 2.67 13.98 9.15
C LEU A 74 2.00 12.72 9.71
N SER A 75 1.54 12.74 10.96
CA SER A 75 0.93 11.56 11.58
C SER A 75 -0.33 11.09 10.85
N VAL A 76 -1.15 12.00 10.33
CA VAL A 76 -2.33 11.64 9.55
C VAL A 76 -1.93 11.17 8.15
N ASN A 77 -0.96 11.83 7.49
CA ASN A 77 -0.43 11.38 6.20
C ASN A 77 0.15 9.96 6.27
N LEU A 78 0.71 9.55 7.42
CA LEU A 78 1.20 8.20 7.61
C LEU A 78 0.09 7.14 7.51
N VAL A 79 -1.17 7.46 7.77
CA VAL A 79 -2.29 6.52 7.58
C VAL A 79 -2.34 6.04 6.13
N SER A 80 -2.17 6.96 5.17
CA SER A 80 -2.09 6.65 3.75
C SER A 80 -0.86 5.82 3.42
N VAL A 81 0.31 6.17 3.98
CA VAL A 81 1.56 5.42 3.80
C VAL A 81 1.40 3.95 4.22
N PHE A 82 0.87 3.71 5.43
CA PHE A 82 0.66 2.35 5.93
C PHE A 82 -0.37 1.58 5.10
N SER A 83 -1.52 2.22 4.82
CA SER A 83 -2.60 1.61 4.05
C SER A 83 -2.15 1.23 2.64
N SER A 84 -1.44 2.14 1.96
CA SER A 84 -0.93 1.92 0.60
C SER A 84 0.18 0.87 0.55
N ALA A 85 1.08 0.81 1.54
CA ALA A 85 2.06 -0.26 1.62
C ALA A 85 1.40 -1.65 1.76
N PHE A 86 0.33 -1.77 2.56
CA PHE A 86 -0.46 -2.99 2.63
C PHE A 86 -1.20 -3.28 1.31
N THR A 87 -1.73 -2.27 0.63
CA THR A 87 -2.33 -2.43 -0.70
C THR A 87 -1.34 -3.03 -1.69
N ILE A 88 -0.08 -2.57 -1.74
CA ILE A 88 0.95 -3.15 -2.63
C ILE A 88 1.23 -4.63 -2.30
N LEU A 89 1.30 -4.98 -1.02
CA LEU A 89 1.42 -6.38 -0.59
C LEU A 89 0.24 -7.23 -1.05
N LEU A 90 -0.99 -6.74 -0.90
CA LEU A 90 -2.19 -7.44 -1.34
C LEU A 90 -2.25 -7.57 -2.86
N THR A 91 -1.88 -6.52 -3.60
CA THR A 91 -1.75 -6.53 -5.06
C THR A 91 -0.78 -7.63 -5.51
N TYR A 92 0.38 -7.76 -4.86
CA TYR A 92 1.30 -8.87 -5.12
C TYR A 92 0.62 -10.25 -4.93
N TRP A 93 -0.08 -10.47 -3.81
CA TRP A 93 -0.78 -11.73 -3.57
C TRP A 93 -1.89 -12.01 -4.59
N ILE A 94 -2.64 -10.98 -4.99
CA ILE A 94 -3.69 -11.08 -6.00
C ILE A 94 -3.08 -11.49 -7.34
N ILE A 95 -2.02 -10.81 -7.80
CA ILE A 95 -1.35 -11.15 -9.07
C ILE A 95 -0.80 -12.57 -9.03
N VAL A 96 -0.09 -12.96 -7.96
CA VAL A 96 0.44 -14.33 -7.83
C VAL A 96 -0.68 -15.37 -7.81
N ARG A 97 -1.82 -15.07 -7.17
CA ARG A 97 -2.99 -15.96 -7.14
C ARG A 97 -3.61 -16.10 -8.53
N LEU A 98 -3.82 -15.00 -9.25
CA LEU A 98 -4.35 -15.01 -10.62
C LEU A 98 -3.43 -15.77 -11.57
N LEU A 99 -2.12 -15.52 -11.50
CA LEU A 99 -1.14 -16.24 -12.33
C LEU A 99 -1.15 -17.75 -12.06
N ARG A 100 -1.41 -18.18 -10.81
CA ARG A 100 -1.56 -19.59 -10.47
C ARG A 100 -2.85 -20.19 -11.01
N GLU A 101 -3.94 -19.44 -10.99
CA GLU A 101 -5.24 -19.87 -11.50
C GLU A 101 -5.24 -20.00 -13.03
N PHE A 102 -4.63 -19.03 -13.73
CA PHE A 102 -4.52 -19.03 -15.19
C PHE A 102 -3.35 -19.85 -15.73
N SER A 103 -2.52 -20.43 -14.86
CA SER A 103 -1.53 -21.44 -15.27
C SER A 103 -2.20 -22.81 -15.25
N PRO A 104 -2.69 -23.35 -16.39
CA PRO A 104 -3.22 -24.71 -16.43
C PRO A 104 -2.17 -25.69 -15.87
N ASP A 105 -2.56 -26.42 -14.85
CA ASP A 105 -1.70 -27.26 -14.02
C ASP A 105 -0.88 -28.25 -14.86
N LYS A 106 0.46 -28.16 -14.78
CA LYS A 106 1.45 -29.26 -14.79
C LYS A 106 1.19 -30.48 -15.71
N ARG A 107 0.65 -30.29 -16.90
CA ARG A 107 0.59 -31.35 -17.92
C ARG A 107 1.68 -31.05 -18.94
N GLU A 108 2.66 -31.95 -18.96
CA GLU A 108 3.81 -32.00 -19.86
C GLU A 108 4.99 -31.11 -19.44
N GLY A 109 6.18 -31.70 -19.55
CA GLY A 109 7.37 -31.29 -18.82
C GLY A 109 7.71 -29.82 -19.00
N ASN A 110 7.82 -29.11 -17.87
CA ASN A 110 8.36 -27.75 -17.82
C ASN A 110 9.86 -27.80 -18.18
N SER A 111 10.15 -27.78 -19.48
CA SER A 111 11.49 -27.76 -20.10
C SER A 111 12.02 -26.33 -20.28
N GLY A 112 11.42 -25.35 -19.60
CA GLY A 112 11.95 -23.99 -19.52
C GLY A 112 13.07 -23.88 -18.47
N PRO A 113 13.99 -22.91 -18.60
CA PRO A 113 15.12 -22.72 -17.68
C PRO A 113 14.69 -22.33 -16.25
N PHE A 114 13.45 -21.87 -16.06
CA PHE A 114 12.94 -21.41 -14.76
C PHE A 114 11.70 -22.19 -14.31
N SER A 115 11.56 -22.31 -12.98
CA SER A 115 10.37 -22.88 -12.35
C SER A 115 9.15 -21.97 -12.57
N ALA A 116 7.99 -22.54 -12.89
CA ALA A 116 6.72 -21.81 -12.96
C ALA A 116 6.43 -21.00 -11.68
N THR A 117 6.80 -21.53 -10.51
CA THR A 117 6.65 -20.81 -9.23
C THR A 117 7.53 -19.56 -9.15
N PHE A 118 8.74 -19.63 -9.72
CA PHE A 118 9.63 -18.47 -9.80
C PHE A 118 9.02 -17.40 -10.72
N LEU A 119 8.53 -17.79 -11.91
CA LEU A 119 7.96 -16.86 -12.88
C LEU A 119 6.70 -16.17 -12.33
N GLN A 120 5.84 -16.90 -11.63
CA GLN A 120 4.65 -16.35 -10.97
C GLN A 120 5.01 -15.32 -9.90
N ARG A 121 6.01 -15.61 -9.06
CA ARG A 121 6.50 -14.67 -8.04
C ARG A 121 7.10 -13.43 -8.68
N PHE A 122 7.95 -13.62 -9.69
CA PHE A 122 8.60 -12.54 -10.40
C PHE A 122 7.58 -11.61 -11.07
N GLY A 123 6.60 -12.17 -11.78
CA GLY A 123 5.50 -11.41 -12.37
C GLY A 123 4.68 -10.65 -11.32
N GLY A 124 4.41 -11.26 -10.17
CA GLY A 124 3.78 -10.60 -9.03
C GLY A 124 4.58 -9.42 -8.50
N VAL A 125 5.89 -9.60 -8.29
CA VAL A 125 6.79 -8.53 -7.80
C VAL A 125 6.81 -7.37 -8.80
N VAL A 126 7.05 -7.65 -10.08
CA VAL A 126 7.11 -6.63 -11.13
C VAL A 126 5.78 -5.87 -11.21
N GLY A 127 4.65 -6.57 -11.24
CA GLY A 127 3.34 -5.93 -11.32
C GLY A 127 3.01 -5.07 -10.10
N ALA A 128 3.26 -5.55 -8.88
CA ALA A 128 3.00 -4.79 -7.67
C ALA A 128 3.95 -3.58 -7.51
N CYS A 129 5.25 -3.75 -7.77
CA CYS A 129 6.23 -2.66 -7.68
C CYS A 129 6.01 -1.61 -8.78
N THR A 130 5.54 -2.00 -9.97
CA THR A 130 5.17 -1.05 -11.02
C THR A 130 3.93 -0.26 -10.62
N PHE A 131 2.91 -0.92 -10.07
CA PHE A 131 1.71 -0.24 -9.58
C PHE A 131 2.02 0.77 -8.47
N ALA A 132 2.97 0.44 -7.59
CA ALA A 132 3.41 1.31 -6.49
C ALA A 132 3.96 2.68 -6.94
N VAL A 133 4.48 2.77 -8.16
CA VAL A 133 5.06 4.02 -8.70
C VAL A 133 4.17 4.66 -9.78
N THR A 134 2.93 4.20 -9.93
CA THR A 134 1.97 4.88 -10.82
C THR A 134 1.55 6.20 -10.19
N ASP A 135 1.46 7.24 -11.01
CA ASP A 135 1.24 8.63 -10.56
C ASP A 135 0.04 8.76 -9.62
N SER A 136 -1.13 8.26 -10.02
CA SER A 136 -2.36 8.33 -9.24
C SER A 136 -2.26 7.58 -7.91
N PHE A 137 -1.67 6.38 -7.90
CA PHE A 137 -1.56 5.61 -6.65
C PHE A 137 -0.53 6.21 -5.70
N TRP A 138 0.61 6.66 -6.25
CA TRP A 138 1.68 7.24 -5.47
C TRP A 138 1.21 8.55 -4.82
N PHE A 139 0.49 9.40 -5.55
CA PHE A 139 -0.07 10.64 -5.01
C PHE A 139 -0.93 10.35 -3.76
N ASN A 140 -1.88 9.43 -3.85
CA ASN A 140 -2.73 9.06 -2.71
C ASN A 140 -1.96 8.34 -1.58
N ALA A 141 -0.80 7.76 -1.86
CA ALA A 141 0.02 7.05 -0.87
C ALA A 141 0.85 7.97 0.04
N VAL A 142 1.07 9.23 -0.34
CA VAL A 142 2.02 10.14 0.34
C VAL A 142 1.37 11.30 1.08
N GLU A 143 0.04 11.39 1.05
CA GLU A 143 -0.73 12.44 1.73
C GLU A 143 -2.04 11.90 2.26
N ALA A 144 -2.67 12.66 3.17
CA ALA A 144 -3.95 12.32 3.76
C ALA A 144 -5.06 12.31 2.70
N GLU A 145 -5.32 11.12 2.15
CA GLU A 145 -6.31 10.92 1.09
C GLU A 145 -7.09 9.61 1.29
N VAL A 146 -8.28 9.57 0.70
CA VAL A 146 -9.26 8.47 0.85
C VAL A 146 -9.65 7.80 -0.47
N TYR A 147 -9.23 8.35 -1.60
CA TYR A 147 -9.52 7.84 -2.95
C TYR A 147 -8.50 6.79 -3.42
#